data_AF-A0A925C3E6-F1
#
_entry.id   AF-A0A925C3E6-F1
#
_cell.length_a   1.000
_cell.length_b   1.000
_cell.length_c   1.000
_cell.angle_alpha   90.00
_cell.angle_beta   90.00
_cell.angle_gamma   90.00
#
_symmetry.space_group_name_H-M   'P 1'
#
loop_
_entity.id
_entity.type
_entity.pdbx_description
1 polymer ?
#
loop_
_entity_poly.entity_id
_entity_poly.type
_entity_poly.pdbx_seq_one_letter_code
_entity_poly.pdbx_strand_id
1 'polypeptide(L)'
;MQRRRKWFQVGRPLSPKTSVVFGVLSFVLPVLAWCVVSYVPFVWHPQILITEAGSVDYLQPGMRMDKAAFVQAAAEAKDQQKAEPEGVPTNPIYLPAPHEVITAFYTAFTTPPQSRDGQWLHESLWHSIQIIFWGFFISSLIG
;
A
#
# COMPACT_ATOMS: atom_id res chain seq x y z
N MET A 1 17.68 -13.39 41.15
CA MET A 1 18.71 -12.48 40.59
C MET A 1 18.13 -11.71 39.39
N GLN A 2 17.75 -10.44 39.60
CA GLN A 2 17.17 -9.60 38.55
C GLN A 2 18.25 -9.11 37.58
N ARG A 3 18.34 -9.74 36.40
CA ARG A 3 19.15 -9.27 35.28
C ARG A 3 18.45 -8.05 34.65
N ARG A 4 18.57 -6.85 35.25
CA ARG A 4 18.04 -5.61 34.67
C ARG A 4 18.58 -5.45 33.25
N ARG A 5 17.72 -5.59 32.22
CA ARG A 5 18.11 -5.45 30.81
C ARG A 5 18.60 -4.02 30.59
N LYS A 6 19.87 -3.86 30.22
CA LYS A 6 20.56 -2.58 29.98
C LYS A 6 20.04 -1.80 28.76
N TRP A 7 18.86 -2.12 28.24
CA TRP A 7 18.39 -1.68 26.93
C TRP A 7 17.75 -0.29 26.96
N PHE A 8 17.25 0.14 28.12
CA PHE A 8 16.56 1.43 28.31
C PHE A 8 17.23 2.28 29.40
N GLN A 9 18.56 2.20 29.54
CA GLN A 9 19.29 3.10 30.44
C GLN A 9 19.53 4.44 29.74
N VAL A 10 18.87 5.48 30.24
CA VAL A 10 19.05 6.87 29.76
C VAL A 10 20.52 7.28 29.96
N GLY A 11 21.14 7.83 28.91
CA GLY A 11 22.51 8.37 28.97
C GLY A 11 23.65 7.34 28.78
N ARG A 12 23.37 6.08 28.42
CA ARG A 12 24.41 5.10 28.05
C ARG A 12 24.26 4.65 26.60
N PRO A 13 25.36 4.54 25.83
CA PRO A 13 25.31 4.00 24.48
C PRO A 13 24.85 2.54 24.51
N LEU A 14 24.00 2.17 23.57
CA LEU A 14 23.58 0.78 23.37
C LEU A 14 24.79 -0.07 22.98
N SER A 15 24.80 -1.34 23.37
CA SER A 15 25.82 -2.26 22.87
C SER A 15 25.69 -2.40 21.33
N PRO A 16 26.79 -2.62 20.58
CA PRO A 16 26.73 -2.69 19.11
C PRO A 16 25.68 -3.68 18.59
N LYS A 17 25.57 -4.85 19.22
CA LYS A 17 24.56 -5.88 18.89
C LYS A 17 23.13 -5.38 19.10
N THR A 18 22.89 -4.67 20.21
CA THR A 18 21.58 -4.11 20.53
C THR A 18 21.20 -2.98 19.57
N SER A 19 22.15 -2.12 19.21
CA SER A 19 21.93 -1.06 18.23
C SER A 19 21.52 -1.60 16.87
N VAL A 20 22.19 -2.66 16.38
CA VAL A 20 21.81 -3.31 15.11
C VAL A 20 20.41 -3.91 15.21
N VAL A 21 20.07 -4.60 16.30
CA VAL A 21 18.72 -5.17 16.49
C VAL A 21 17.64 -4.09 16.47
N PHE A 22 17.83 -2.98 17.19
CA PHE A 22 16.88 -1.87 17.16
C PHE A 22 16.79 -1.20 15.78
N GLY A 23 17.93 -1.08 15.08
CA GLY A 23 17.96 -0.58 13.71
C GLY A 23 17.19 -1.47 12.75
N VAL A 24 17.34 -2.80 12.83
CA VAL A 24 16.55 -3.72 11.99
C VAL A 24 15.06 -3.64 12.35
N LEU A 25 14.75 -3.67 13.65
CA LEU A 25 13.36 -3.61 14.12
C LEU A 25 12.66 -2.30 13.74
N SER A 26 13.37 -1.17 13.64
CA SER A 26 12.74 0.09 13.23
C SER A 26 12.23 0.10 11.80
N PHE A 27 12.74 -0.78 10.92
CA PHE A 27 12.23 -0.96 9.56
C PHE A 27 11.28 -2.15 9.47
N VAL A 28 11.59 -3.26 10.15
CA VAL A 28 10.78 -4.48 10.10
C VAL A 28 9.43 -4.30 10.78
N LEU A 29 9.36 -3.64 11.94
CA LEU A 29 8.09 -3.49 12.67
C LEU A 29 7.05 -2.67 11.90
N PRO A 30 7.38 -1.52 11.27
CA PRO A 30 6.43 -0.81 10.42
C PRO A 30 5.93 -1.66 9.24
N VAL A 31 6.81 -2.42 8.58
CA VAL A 31 6.41 -3.31 7.47
C VAL A 31 5.49 -4.42 7.96
N LEU A 32 5.79 -5.03 9.11
CA LEU A 32 4.93 -6.04 9.71
C LEU A 32 3.56 -5.47 10.09
N ALA A 33 3.51 -4.26 10.65
CA ALA A 33 2.25 -3.59 10.95
C ALA A 33 1.44 -3.35 9.68
N TRP A 34 2.07 -2.89 8.61
CA TRP A 34 1.43 -2.73 7.29
C TRP A 34 0.93 -4.07 6.74
N CYS A 35 1.72 -5.14 6.81
CA CYS A 35 1.29 -6.49 6.44
C CYS A 35 0.06 -6.94 7.23
N VAL A 36 0.03 -6.70 8.55
CA VAL A 36 -1.13 -7.05 9.38
C VAL A 36 -2.37 -6.30 8.92
N VAL A 37 -2.28 -4.99 8.72
CA VAL A 37 -3.42 -4.20 8.23
C VAL A 37 -3.85 -4.63 6.83
N SER A 38 -2.92 -5.02 5.96
CA SER A 38 -3.24 -5.32 4.56
C SER A 38 -3.65 -6.76 4.26
N TYR A 39 -3.34 -7.75 5.11
CA TYR A 39 -3.61 -9.17 4.84
C TYR A 39 -4.54 -9.82 5.84
N VAL A 40 -4.93 -9.11 6.90
CA VAL A 40 -5.72 -9.69 8.00
C VAL A 40 -7.11 -9.05 8.00
N PRO A 41 -8.14 -9.74 7.43
CA PRO A 41 -9.47 -9.16 7.23
C PRO A 41 -10.18 -8.71 8.49
N PHE A 42 -9.89 -9.35 9.62
CA PHE A 42 -10.49 -8.96 10.90
C PHE A 42 -9.87 -7.70 11.50
N VAL A 43 -8.64 -7.35 11.09
CA VAL A 43 -7.98 -6.10 11.51
C VAL A 43 -8.48 -4.95 10.67
N TRP A 44 -8.44 -5.09 9.34
CA TRP A 44 -8.79 -4.00 8.43
C TRP A 44 -9.11 -4.50 7.02
N HIS A 45 -10.39 -4.48 6.63
CA HIS A 45 -10.84 -4.47 5.23
C HIS A 45 -12.22 -3.80 5.17
N PRO A 46 -12.27 -2.45 5.09
CA PRO A 46 -13.53 -1.70 5.10
C PRO A 46 -14.30 -1.80 3.78
N GLN A 47 -13.63 -2.19 2.69
CA GLN A 47 -14.20 -2.25 1.35
C GLN A 47 -14.33 -3.69 0.86
N ILE A 48 -15.21 -3.86 -0.13
CA ILE A 48 -15.42 -5.09 -0.88
C ILE A 48 -15.06 -4.80 -2.33
N LEU A 49 -14.20 -5.63 -2.92
CA LEU A 49 -13.95 -5.66 -4.35
C LEU A 49 -15.01 -6.55 -4.98
N ILE A 50 -15.79 -6.00 -5.90
CA ILE A 50 -16.88 -6.71 -6.55
C ILE A 50 -16.29 -7.68 -7.59
N THR A 51 -16.63 -8.95 -7.47
CA THR A 51 -16.27 -10.00 -8.44
C THR A 51 -17.40 -10.23 -9.42
N GLU A 52 -18.64 -10.29 -8.93
CA GLU A 52 -19.84 -10.44 -9.76
C GLU A 52 -20.92 -9.45 -9.31
N ALA A 53 -21.54 -8.76 -10.27
CA ALA A 53 -22.57 -7.75 -9.99
C ALA A 53 -23.92 -8.36 -9.60
N GLY A 54 -24.17 -9.63 -9.93
CA GLY A 54 -25.46 -10.27 -9.74
C GLY A 54 -26.59 -9.51 -10.45
N SER A 55 -27.65 -9.21 -9.71
CA SER A 55 -28.84 -8.49 -10.20
C SER A 55 -28.84 -6.99 -9.91
N VAL A 56 -27.72 -6.43 -9.44
CA VAL A 56 -27.62 -5.04 -9.02
C VAL A 56 -26.95 -4.20 -10.12
N ASP A 57 -27.75 -3.40 -10.84
CA ASP A 57 -27.34 -2.73 -12.09
C ASP A 57 -26.18 -1.72 -11.95
N TYR A 58 -26.02 -1.13 -10.76
CA TYR A 58 -24.96 -0.13 -10.52
C TYR A 58 -23.63 -0.75 -10.07
N LEU A 59 -23.59 -2.05 -9.80
CA LEU A 59 -22.36 -2.75 -9.43
C LEU A 59 -21.66 -3.27 -10.69
N GLN A 60 -20.34 -3.15 -10.74
CA GLN A 60 -19.53 -3.69 -11.82
C GLN A 60 -18.33 -4.47 -11.25
N PRO A 61 -17.91 -5.56 -11.91
CA PRO A 61 -16.68 -6.25 -11.55
C PRO A 61 -15.48 -5.30 -11.51
N GLY A 62 -14.67 -5.40 -10.46
CA GLY A 62 -13.50 -4.54 -10.24
C GLY A 62 -13.79 -3.22 -9.52
N MET A 63 -15.07 -2.87 -9.30
CA MET A 63 -15.41 -1.75 -8.42
C MET A 63 -15.11 -2.07 -6.96
N ARG A 64 -14.72 -1.05 -6.20
CA ARG A 64 -14.60 -1.11 -4.74
C ARG A 64 -15.76 -0.35 -4.12
N MET A 65 -16.41 -0.95 -3.14
CA MET A 65 -17.52 -0.33 -2.40
C MET A 65 -17.36 -0.59 -0.90
N ASP A 66 -17.90 0.29 -0.06
CA ASP A 66 -17.91 0.08 1.39
C ASP A 66 -18.67 -1.19 1.76
N LYS A 67 -18.10 -1.96 2.69
CA LYS A 67 -18.64 -3.25 3.12
C LYS A 67 -20.07 -3.15 3.65
N ALA A 68 -20.41 -2.07 4.35
CA ALA A 68 -21.76 -1.86 4.87
C ALA A 68 -22.78 -1.67 3.73
N ALA A 69 -22.43 -0.88 2.71
CA ALA A 69 -23.28 -0.69 1.53
C ALA A 69 -23.42 -1.99 0.72
N PHE A 70 -22.34 -2.77 0.60
CA PHE A 70 -22.39 -4.08 -0.05
C PHE A 70 -23.35 -5.05 0.66
N VAL A 71 -23.29 -5.14 1.98
CA VAL A 71 -24.19 -6.00 2.77
C VAL A 71 -25.64 -5.58 2.61
N GLN A 72 -25.93 -4.28 2.54
CA GLN A 72 -27.28 -3.78 2.27
C GLN A 72 -27.77 -4.17 0.87
N ALA A 73 -26.95 -3.93 -0.17
CA ALA A 73 -27.28 -4.30 -1.54
C ALA A 73 -27.52 -5.81 -1.70
N ALA A 74 -26.71 -6.64 -1.04
CA ALA A 74 -26.89 -8.09 -1.03
C ALA A 74 -28.18 -8.52 -0.31
N ALA A 75 -28.51 -7.90 0.82
CA ALA A 75 -29.76 -8.16 1.53
C ALA A 75 -30.99 -7.79 0.69
N GLU A 76 -30.96 -6.64 0.01
CA GLU A 76 -32.06 -6.22 -0.88
C GLU A 76 -32.25 -7.17 -2.07
N ALA A 77 -31.15 -7.61 -2.69
CA ALA A 77 -31.20 -8.58 -3.79
C ALA A 77 -31.78 -9.92 -3.32
N LYS A 78 -31.38 -10.36 -2.13
CA LYS A 78 -31.88 -11.58 -1.49
C LYS A 78 -33.36 -11.51 -1.15
N ASP A 79 -33.82 -10.39 -0.58
CA ASP A 79 -35.23 -10.16 -0.25
C ASP A 79 -36.11 -10.17 -1.52
N GLN A 80 -35.56 -9.72 -2.64
CA GLN A 80 -36.21 -9.76 -3.95
C GLN A 80 -36.08 -11.13 -4.65
N GLN A 81 -35.44 -12.12 -4.03
CA GLN A 81 -35.15 -13.44 -4.60
C GLN A 81 -34.38 -13.36 -5.94
N LYS A 82 -33.53 -12.35 -6.08
CA LYS A 82 -32.67 -12.16 -7.26
C LYS A 82 -31.24 -12.63 -6.98
N ALA A 83 -30.41 -12.66 -8.02
CA ALA A 83 -28.99 -12.99 -7.89
C ALA A 83 -28.27 -11.97 -6.99
N GLU A 84 -27.70 -12.46 -5.89
CA GLU A 84 -26.90 -11.66 -4.95
C GLU A 84 -25.56 -11.27 -5.61
N PRO A 85 -25.02 -10.06 -5.33
CA PRO A 85 -23.69 -9.69 -5.77
C PRO A 85 -22.62 -10.45 -4.99
N GLU A 86 -21.50 -10.75 -5.65
CA GLU A 86 -20.33 -11.40 -5.04
C GLU A 86 -19.14 -10.44 -4.94
N GLY A 87 -18.34 -10.59 -3.89
CA GLY A 87 -17.14 -9.80 -3.73
C GLY A 87 -16.24 -10.26 -2.59
N VAL A 88 -15.01 -9.74 -2.60
CA VAL A 88 -13.95 -10.13 -1.66
C VAL A 88 -13.57 -8.95 -0.78
N PRO A 89 -13.41 -9.13 0.56
CA PRO A 89 -12.85 -8.10 1.43
C PRO A 89 -11.52 -7.59 0.89
N THR A 90 -11.38 -6.27 0.76
CA THR A 90 -10.21 -5.65 0.16
C THR A 90 -9.78 -4.39 0.92
N ASN A 91 -8.54 -3.99 0.68
CA ASN A 91 -8.01 -2.74 1.17
C ASN A 91 -8.53 -1.56 0.34
N PRO A 92 -8.63 -0.37 0.94
CA PRO A 92 -8.90 0.83 0.17
C PRO A 92 -7.77 1.14 -0.81
N ILE A 93 -8.09 1.83 -1.91
CA ILE A 93 -7.14 2.11 -3.00
C ILE A 93 -5.89 2.89 -2.55
N TYR A 94 -6.00 3.70 -1.50
CA TYR A 94 -4.90 4.48 -0.94
C TYR A 94 -4.01 3.68 0.03
N LEU A 95 -4.39 2.46 0.41
CA LEU A 95 -3.60 1.56 1.26
C LEU A 95 -3.49 0.17 0.62
N PRO A 96 -2.88 0.06 -0.58
CA PRO A 96 -2.67 -1.22 -1.23
C PRO A 96 -1.81 -2.16 -0.37
N ALA A 97 -1.89 -3.45 -0.64
CA ALA A 97 -1.08 -4.42 0.06
C ALA A 97 0.41 -4.28 -0.34
N PRO A 98 1.36 -4.63 0.55
CA PRO A 98 2.79 -4.50 0.26
C PRO A 98 3.24 -5.13 -1.07
N HIS A 99 2.70 -6.32 -1.40
CA HIS A 99 3.04 -7.02 -2.65
C HIS A 99 2.51 -6.30 -3.90
N GLU A 100 1.35 -5.65 -3.81
CA GLU A 100 0.76 -4.87 -4.91
C GLU A 100 1.65 -3.66 -5.21
N VAL A 101 2.16 -2.99 -4.17
CA VAL A 101 3.09 -1.86 -4.33
C VAL A 101 4.40 -2.31 -4.98
N ILE A 102 4.97 -3.42 -4.51
CA ILE A 102 6.23 -3.96 -5.08
C ILE A 102 6.01 -4.38 -6.53
N THR A 103 4.90 -5.05 -6.82
CA THR A 103 4.54 -5.48 -8.19
C THR A 103 4.37 -4.28 -9.09
N ALA A 104 3.60 -3.27 -8.67
CA ALA A 104 3.38 -2.05 -9.43
C ALA A 104 4.69 -1.29 -9.68
N PHE A 105 5.56 -1.19 -8.68
CA PHE A 105 6.88 -0.58 -8.81
C PHE A 105 7.73 -1.33 -9.85
N TYR A 106 7.83 -2.66 -9.73
CA TYR A 106 8.59 -3.48 -10.68
C TYR A 106 8.04 -3.35 -12.09
N THR A 107 6.73 -3.49 -12.27
CA THR A 107 6.05 -3.31 -13.57
C THR A 107 6.33 -1.93 -14.15
N ALA A 108 6.26 -0.86 -13.37
CA ALA A 108 6.54 0.49 -13.85
C ALA A 108 8.01 0.69 -14.30
N PHE A 109 8.93 -0.14 -13.81
CA PHE A 109 10.33 -0.16 -14.24
C PHE A 109 10.62 -1.11 -15.41
N THR A 110 9.86 -2.19 -15.58
CA THR A 110 10.18 -3.28 -16.51
C THR A 110 9.20 -3.44 -17.68
N THR A 111 8.04 -2.79 -17.63
CA THR A 111 6.98 -2.93 -18.62
C THR A 111 6.76 -1.62 -19.36
N PRO A 112 6.61 -1.64 -20.70
CA PRO A 112 6.35 -0.43 -21.46
C PRO A 112 5.04 0.23 -21.01
N PRO A 113 4.99 1.57 -20.95
CA PRO A 113 3.80 2.29 -20.54
C PRO A 113 2.65 2.02 -21.52
N GLN A 114 1.43 1.93 -20.98
CA GLN A 114 0.24 1.62 -21.78
C GLN A 114 -0.17 2.78 -22.70
N SER A 115 0.14 4.02 -22.31
CA SER A 115 -0.10 5.21 -23.13
C SER A 115 1.03 5.41 -24.14
N ARG A 116 0.68 5.76 -25.38
CA ARG A 116 1.65 6.07 -26.45
C ARG A 116 2.69 7.12 -26.05
N ASP A 117 2.26 8.11 -25.27
CA ASP A 117 3.12 9.20 -24.77
C ASP A 117 3.57 8.97 -23.31
N GLY A 118 3.37 7.76 -22.79
CA GLY A 118 3.79 7.43 -21.42
C GLY A 118 5.30 7.31 -21.33
N GLN A 119 5.84 7.70 -20.18
CA GLN A 119 7.25 7.50 -19.83
C GLN A 119 7.38 6.30 -18.89
N TRP A 120 8.51 5.61 -18.96
CA TRP A 120 8.87 4.64 -17.95
C TRP A 120 9.14 5.32 -16.60
N LEU A 121 9.05 4.56 -15.51
CA LEU A 121 9.34 5.12 -14.18
C LEU A 121 10.79 5.61 -14.09
N HIS A 122 11.75 4.86 -14.65
CA HIS A 122 13.15 5.28 -14.64
C HIS A 122 13.41 6.53 -15.51
N GLU A 123 12.69 6.71 -16.62
CA GLU A 123 12.81 7.90 -17.48
C GLU A 123 12.29 9.15 -16.76
N SER A 124 11.12 9.07 -16.13
CA SER A 124 10.55 10.19 -15.37
C SER A 124 11.41 10.57 -14.16
N LEU A 125 11.99 9.57 -13.48
CA LEU A 125 12.97 9.79 -12.40
C LEU A 125 14.23 10.47 -12.91
N TRP A 126 14.79 10.00 -14.03
CA TRP A 126 15.98 10.59 -14.63
C TRP A 126 15.73 12.03 -15.07
N HIS A 127 14.59 12.30 -15.70
CA HIS A 127 14.20 13.64 -16.11
C HIS A 127 14.11 14.59 -14.90
N SER A 128 13.52 14.13 -13.80
CA SER A 128 13.43 14.90 -12.55
C SER A 128 14.81 15.21 -11.97
N ILE A 129 15.72 14.22 -11.96
CA ILE A 129 17.11 14.40 -11.52
C ILE A 129 17.82 15.46 -12.36
N GLN A 130 17.65 15.43 -13.68
CA GLN A 130 18.26 16.41 -14.59
C GLN A 130 17.78 17.83 -14.30
N ILE A 131 16.47 18.04 -14.12
CA ILE A 131 15.91 19.37 -13.79
C ILE A 131 16.53 19.92 -12.51
N ILE A 132 16.54 19.10 -11.45
CA ILE A 132 17.10 19.49 -10.15
C ILE A 132 18.59 19.80 -10.28
N PHE A 133 19.35 18.90 -10.92
CA PHE A 133 20.78 19.06 -11.14
C PHE A 133 21.10 20.38 -11.85
N TRP A 134 20.47 20.66 -12.99
CA TRP A 134 20.74 21.87 -13.75
C TRP A 134 20.29 23.13 -13.03
N GLY A 135 19.18 23.08 -12.29
CA GLY A 135 18.74 24.20 -11.45
C GLY A 135 19.80 24.59 -10.42
N PHE A 136 20.35 23.61 -9.70
CA PHE A 136 21.44 23.86 -8.73
C PHE A 136 22.76 24.24 -9.42
N PHE A 137 23.11 23.58 -10.51
CA PHE A 137 24.37 23.83 -11.22
C PHE A 137 24.45 25.26 -11.77
N ILE A 138 23.40 25.72 -12.45
CA ILE A 138 23.35 27.09 -12.99
C ILE A 138 23.35 28.11 -11.85
N SER A 139 22.56 27.86 -10.79
CA SER A 139 22.54 28.71 -9.59
C SER A 139 23.93 28.84 -8.97
N SER A 140 24.68 27.75 -8.85
CA SER A 140 26.05 27.77 -8.31
C SER A 140 27.09 28.43 -9.22
N LEU A 141 26.83 28.53 -10.53
CA LEU A 141 27.77 29.16 -11.47
C LEU A 141 27.58 30.67 -11.56
N ILE A 142 26.34 31.14 -11.44
CA ILE A 142 25.97 32.55 -11.64
C ILE A 142 25.76 33.28 -10.30
N GLY A 143 25.34 32.55 -9.26
CA GLY A 143 25.07 33.07 -7.92
C GLY A 143 26.30 33.28 -7.05
#